data_AF-A0A962CU86-F1
#
_entry.id   AF-A0A962CU86-F1
#
_cell.length_a   1.000
_cell.length_b   1.000
_cell.length_c   1.000
_cell.angle_alpha   90.00
_cell.angle_beta   90.00
_cell.angle_gamma   90.00
#
_symmetry.space_group_name_H-M   'P 1'
#
loop_
_entity.id
_entity.type
_entity.pdbx_description
1 polymer ?
#
loop_
_entity_poly.entity_id
_entity_poly.type
_entity_poly.pdbx_seq_one_letter_code
_entity_poly.pdbx_strand_id
1 'polypeptide(L)'
;MKKTLIILTFLMLISCGNQPVKPQKTTDLLISALIAQNTALIDNEKTKLQLGTKNNNIIGLYLLALQNQPYQLISNSQVLMQNMHHYNLPQQIILKQLLLWAYAHPIYRQETAKQVRILQRETLLVAPSNIDFVACESENEGCANTLRQQVAHIISAHELTEALTQMAENDPCINLSDENMTGEFANQCLASRKGNLKINLISTPKFLFNQWQSAFEGEQ
;
A
#
# COMPACT_ATOMS: atom_id res chain seq x y z
N MET A 1 -24.25 77.29 -32.96
CA MET A 1 -22.80 77.58 -33.07
C MET A 1 -22.06 76.52 -32.27
N LYS A 2 -21.25 75.66 -32.92
CA LYS A 2 -19.77 75.54 -32.76
C LYS A 2 -19.32 75.41 -31.29
N LYS A 3 -18.50 74.46 -30.83
CA LYS A 3 -17.68 73.40 -31.47
C LYS A 3 -17.07 72.56 -30.30
N THR A 4 -16.94 71.23 -30.49
CA THR A 4 -15.91 70.30 -29.94
C THR A 4 -15.53 70.30 -28.45
N LEU A 5 -15.64 69.12 -27.81
CA LEU A 5 -14.49 68.49 -27.15
C LEU A 5 -14.65 66.95 -27.12
N ILE A 6 -13.60 66.28 -27.60
CA ILE A 6 -13.35 64.84 -27.57
C ILE A 6 -12.88 64.45 -26.17
N ILE A 7 -13.47 63.41 -25.56
CA ILE A 7 -12.73 62.56 -24.62
C ILE A 7 -12.98 61.09 -24.97
N LEU A 8 -11.90 60.49 -25.44
CA LEU A 8 -11.63 59.07 -25.61
C LEU A 8 -11.70 58.38 -24.24
N THR A 9 -12.42 57.26 -24.10
CA THR A 9 -11.99 56.16 -23.20
C THR A 9 -12.72 54.86 -23.56
N PHE A 10 -12.03 54.06 -24.39
CA PHE A 10 -11.79 52.63 -24.17
C PHE A 10 -12.80 51.88 -23.28
N LEU A 11 -13.78 51.24 -23.91
CA LEU A 11 -14.48 50.07 -23.36
C LEU A 11 -14.09 48.85 -24.22
N MET A 12 -12.78 48.63 -24.30
CA MET A 12 -12.20 47.32 -24.60
C MET A 12 -12.09 46.57 -23.26
N LEU A 13 -12.57 45.32 -23.26
CA LEU A 13 -12.09 44.24 -22.41
C LEU A 13 -12.50 44.28 -20.92
N ILE A 14 -13.77 44.00 -20.66
CA ILE A 14 -14.14 43.16 -19.49
C ILE A 14 -14.95 41.97 -20.00
N SER A 15 -14.36 41.20 -20.92
CA SER A 15 -14.59 39.75 -20.94
C SER A 15 -13.50 39.13 -20.07
N CYS A 16 -13.57 39.37 -18.76
CA CYS A 16 -12.88 38.49 -17.81
C CYS A 16 -13.46 37.11 -18.05
N GLY A 17 -12.63 36.25 -18.63
CA GLY A 17 -13.03 34.94 -19.09
C GLY A 17 -13.75 34.18 -17.98
N ASN A 18 -15.00 33.86 -18.23
CA ASN A 18 -15.49 32.52 -17.92
C ASN A 18 -14.61 31.55 -18.71
N GLN A 19 -13.38 31.31 -18.22
CA GLN A 19 -12.75 30.03 -18.49
C GLN A 19 -13.77 29.00 -17.97
N PRO A 20 -14.25 28.08 -18.81
CA PRO A 20 -15.02 26.97 -18.28
C PRO A 20 -14.10 26.32 -17.25
N VAL A 21 -14.49 26.41 -15.98
CA VAL A 21 -13.92 25.57 -14.94
C VAL A 21 -13.99 24.18 -15.53
N LYS A 22 -12.82 23.55 -15.78
CA LYS A 22 -12.77 22.18 -16.27
C LYS A 22 -13.77 21.41 -15.42
N PRO A 23 -14.79 20.76 -16.00
CA PRO A 23 -15.78 20.04 -15.21
C PRO A 23 -15.00 19.15 -14.25
N GLN A 24 -15.23 19.35 -12.95
CA GLN A 24 -14.59 18.55 -11.91
C GLN A 24 -14.83 17.10 -12.32
N LYS A 25 -13.75 16.33 -12.50
CA LYS A 25 -13.92 14.97 -13.01
C LYS A 25 -14.76 14.24 -11.96
N THR A 26 -15.72 13.46 -12.42
CA THR A 26 -16.67 12.75 -11.55
C THR A 26 -15.97 11.94 -10.47
N THR A 27 -14.71 11.54 -10.70
CA THR A 27 -13.88 10.76 -9.77
C THR A 27 -13.09 11.59 -8.74
N ASP A 28 -13.01 12.93 -8.82
CA ASP A 28 -12.09 13.72 -7.99
C ASP A 28 -12.37 13.56 -6.49
N LEU A 29 -13.65 13.54 -6.10
CA LEU A 29 -14.07 13.31 -4.70
C LEU A 29 -13.65 11.92 -4.21
N LEU A 30 -13.81 10.89 -5.04
CA LEU A 30 -13.36 9.54 -4.74
C LEU A 30 -11.82 9.49 -4.59
N ILE A 31 -11.08 10.13 -5.49
CA ILE A 31 -9.61 10.20 -5.41
C ILE A 31 -9.18 10.89 -4.10
N SER A 32 -9.80 12.02 -3.75
CA SER A 32 -9.53 12.70 -2.47
C SER A 32 -9.83 11.79 -1.28
N ALA A 33 -10.91 11.02 -1.31
CA ALA A 33 -11.25 10.05 -0.27
C ALA A 33 -10.21 8.92 -0.15
N LEU A 34 -9.71 8.42 -1.29
CA LEU A 34 -8.68 7.38 -1.36
C LEU A 34 -7.34 7.85 -0.78
N ILE A 35 -6.94 9.10 -1.04
CA ILE A 35 -5.73 9.72 -0.48
C ILE A 35 -5.91 9.96 1.02
N ALA A 36 -7.07 10.46 1.43
CA ALA A 36 -7.40 10.71 2.83
C ALA A 36 -7.66 9.42 3.63
N GLN A 37 -7.70 8.26 2.96
CA GLN A 37 -7.99 6.95 3.56
C GLN A 37 -9.34 6.92 4.30
N ASN A 38 -10.30 7.73 3.85
CA ASN A 38 -11.63 7.82 4.46
C ASN A 38 -12.52 6.70 3.91
N THR A 39 -12.51 5.54 4.56
CA THR A 39 -13.21 4.33 4.11
C THR A 39 -14.71 4.57 3.89
N ALA A 40 -15.37 5.29 4.80
CA ALA A 40 -16.80 5.61 4.67
C ALA A 40 -17.10 6.47 3.43
N LEU A 41 -16.26 7.46 3.14
CA LEU A 41 -16.42 8.29 1.96
C LEU A 41 -16.07 7.52 0.67
N ILE A 42 -15.06 6.65 0.70
CA ILE A 42 -14.71 5.78 -0.42
C ILE A 42 -15.91 4.89 -0.80
N ASP A 43 -16.52 4.22 0.17
CA ASP A 43 -17.67 3.34 -0.06
C ASP A 43 -18.88 4.10 -0.62
N ASN A 44 -19.14 5.30 -0.08
CA ASN A 44 -20.22 6.16 -0.56
C ASN A 44 -19.99 6.61 -2.01
N GLU A 45 -18.81 7.14 -2.34
CA GLU A 45 -18.51 7.63 -3.69
C GLU A 45 -18.42 6.50 -4.71
N LYS A 46 -17.89 5.32 -4.33
CA LYS A 46 -17.88 4.11 -5.17
C LYS A 46 -19.30 3.65 -5.53
N THR A 47 -20.28 3.82 -4.65
CA THR A 47 -21.67 3.43 -4.92
C THR A 47 -22.35 4.40 -5.90
N LYS A 48 -21.96 5.69 -5.86
CA LYS A 48 -22.49 6.73 -6.75
C LYS A 48 -21.89 6.68 -8.15
N LEU A 49 -20.57 6.47 -8.22
CA LEU A 49 -19.83 6.38 -9.46
C LEU A 49 -19.95 4.94 -9.96
N GLN A 50 -20.66 4.70 -11.06
CA GLN A 50 -20.77 3.38 -11.67
C GLN A 50 -19.41 2.97 -12.29
N LEU A 51 -18.42 2.68 -11.44
CA LEU A 51 -17.05 2.36 -11.85
C LEU A 51 -17.01 1.02 -12.59
N GLY A 52 -16.08 0.89 -13.54
CA GLY A 52 -15.76 -0.38 -14.17
C GLY A 52 -15.30 -1.44 -13.15
N THR A 53 -15.45 -2.72 -13.51
CA THR A 53 -15.06 -3.86 -12.67
C THR A 53 -13.61 -3.78 -12.21
N LYS A 54 -12.69 -3.36 -13.09
CA LYS A 54 -11.25 -3.25 -12.78
C LYS A 54 -11.00 -2.24 -11.66
N ASN A 55 -11.57 -1.04 -11.78
CA ASN A 55 -11.48 0.00 -10.76
C ASN A 55 -12.13 -0.43 -9.44
N ASN A 56 -13.29 -1.07 -9.48
CA ASN A 56 -13.96 -1.61 -8.29
C ASN A 56 -13.11 -2.65 -7.57
N ASN A 57 -12.42 -3.52 -8.31
CA ASN A 57 -11.55 -4.55 -7.75
C ASN A 57 -10.33 -3.93 -7.06
N ILE A 58 -9.68 -2.94 -7.69
CA ILE A 58 -8.50 -2.26 -7.12
C ILE A 58 -8.89 -1.52 -5.83
N ILE A 59 -9.99 -0.77 -5.85
CA ILE A 59 -10.49 -0.06 -4.66
C ILE A 59 -10.83 -1.07 -3.56
N GLY A 60 -11.46 -2.19 -3.91
CA GLY A 60 -11.76 -3.28 -2.97
C GLY A 60 -10.52 -3.81 -2.28
N LEU A 61 -9.45 -4.11 -3.03
CA LEU A 61 -8.18 -4.54 -2.45
C LEU A 61 -7.53 -3.45 -1.60
N TYR A 62 -7.60 -2.18 -2.01
CA TYR A 62 -7.07 -1.07 -1.22
C TYR A 62 -7.81 -0.91 0.12
N LEU A 63 -9.14 -1.07 0.14
CA LEU A 63 -9.93 -1.05 1.37
C LEU A 63 -9.52 -2.18 2.34
N LEU A 64 -9.24 -3.38 1.83
CA LEU A 64 -8.71 -4.49 2.66
C LEU A 64 -7.33 -4.14 3.24
N ALA A 65 -6.50 -3.43 2.49
CA ALA A 65 -5.21 -2.94 2.98
C ALA A 65 -5.37 -1.90 4.09
N LEU A 66 -6.30 -0.95 3.94
CA LEU A 66 -6.63 0.05 4.97
C LEU A 66 -7.20 -0.59 6.25
N GLN A 67 -7.89 -1.73 6.11
CA GLN A 67 -8.43 -2.51 7.23
C GLN A 67 -7.40 -3.47 7.85
N ASN A 68 -6.15 -3.47 7.38
CA ASN A 68 -5.08 -4.37 7.80
C ASN A 68 -5.43 -5.87 7.64
N GLN A 69 -5.98 -6.24 6.49
CA GLN A 69 -6.42 -7.61 6.18
C GLN A 69 -5.61 -8.25 5.04
N PRO A 70 -4.30 -8.51 5.22
CA PRO A 70 -3.43 -9.01 4.14
C PRO A 70 -3.88 -10.37 3.60
N TYR A 71 -4.35 -11.29 4.45
CA TYR A 71 -4.83 -12.61 4.00
C TYR A 71 -6.09 -12.52 3.14
N GLN A 72 -7.01 -11.61 3.47
CA GLN A 72 -8.21 -11.39 2.65
C GLN A 72 -7.86 -10.70 1.33
N LEU A 73 -6.90 -9.78 1.34
CA LEU A 73 -6.38 -9.16 0.12
C LEU A 73 -5.78 -10.20 -0.81
N ILE A 74 -4.94 -11.12 -0.29
CA ILE A 74 -4.40 -12.26 -1.06
C ILE A 74 -5.53 -13.10 -1.64
N SER A 75 -6.51 -13.51 -0.83
CA SER A 75 -7.63 -14.33 -1.29
C SER A 75 -8.42 -13.64 -2.42
N ASN A 76 -8.70 -12.34 -2.27
CA ASN A 76 -9.47 -11.56 -3.24
C ASN A 76 -8.66 -11.17 -4.49
N SER A 77 -7.33 -11.29 -4.45
CA SER A 77 -6.48 -10.96 -5.58
C SER A 77 -6.15 -12.13 -6.50
N GLN A 78 -6.43 -13.39 -6.10
CA GLN A 78 -6.04 -14.59 -6.86
C GLN A 78 -6.48 -14.56 -8.33
N VAL A 79 -7.75 -14.23 -8.57
CA VAL A 79 -8.30 -14.14 -9.94
C VAL A 79 -7.70 -12.94 -10.70
N LEU A 80 -7.41 -11.84 -10.01
CA LEU A 80 -6.85 -10.63 -10.60
C LEU A 80 -5.40 -10.85 -11.03
N MET A 81 -4.61 -11.56 -10.23
CA MET A 81 -3.21 -11.87 -10.50
C MET A 81 -3.02 -12.69 -11.79
N GLN A 82 -3.96 -13.58 -12.10
CA GLN A 82 -3.96 -14.34 -13.37
C GLN A 82 -4.27 -13.46 -14.58
N ASN A 83 -5.00 -12.36 -14.37
CA ASN A 83 -5.51 -11.47 -15.40
C ASN A 83 -4.81 -10.08 -15.36
N MET A 84 -3.64 -9.99 -14.73
CA MET A 84 -2.93 -8.73 -14.49
C MET A 84 -2.65 -7.96 -15.79
N HIS A 85 -2.40 -8.69 -16.89
CA HIS A 85 -2.16 -8.14 -18.22
C HIS A 85 -3.37 -7.39 -18.82
N HIS A 86 -4.58 -7.60 -18.32
CA HIS A 86 -5.76 -6.85 -18.73
C HIS A 86 -5.89 -5.49 -18.04
N TYR A 87 -5.11 -5.23 -16.99
CA TYR A 87 -5.08 -3.93 -16.33
C TYR A 87 -4.16 -2.97 -17.08
N ASN A 88 -4.50 -1.68 -17.11
CA ASN A 88 -3.58 -0.69 -17.67
C ASN A 88 -2.34 -0.51 -16.75
N LEU A 89 -1.26 0.09 -17.27
CA LEU A 89 -0.01 0.22 -16.52
C LEU A 89 -0.19 0.92 -15.16
N PRO A 90 -0.90 2.06 -15.04
CA PRO A 90 -1.19 2.67 -13.73
C PRO A 90 -1.89 1.73 -12.74
N GLN A 91 -2.89 0.97 -13.20
CA GLN A 91 -3.60 -0.02 -12.39
C GLN A 91 -2.68 -1.16 -11.93
N GLN A 92 -1.81 -1.67 -12.83
CA GLN A 92 -0.83 -2.70 -12.50
C GLN A 92 0.16 -2.22 -11.43
N ILE A 93 0.59 -0.95 -11.48
CA ILE A 93 1.48 -0.36 -10.47
C ILE A 93 0.80 -0.35 -9.09
N ILE A 94 -0.46 0.08 -9.01
CA ILE A 94 -1.21 0.07 -7.74
C ILE A 94 -1.37 -1.36 -7.22
N LEU A 95 -1.77 -2.28 -8.09
CA LEU A 95 -1.97 -3.69 -7.73
C LEU A 95 -0.68 -4.34 -7.24
N LYS A 96 0.45 -4.10 -7.91
CA LYS A 96 1.77 -4.60 -7.50
C LYS A 96 2.10 -4.18 -6.06
N GLN A 97 1.90 -2.91 -5.71
CA GLN A 97 2.18 -2.41 -4.36
C GLN A 97 1.25 -3.01 -3.30
N LEU A 98 -0.04 -3.19 -3.62
CA LEU A 98 -1.01 -3.86 -2.74
C LEU A 98 -0.64 -5.33 -2.51
N LEU A 99 -0.25 -6.02 -3.57
CA LEU A 99 0.17 -7.43 -3.52
C LEU A 99 1.47 -7.57 -2.74
N LEU A 100 2.44 -6.68 -2.94
CA LEU A 100 3.71 -6.69 -2.20
C LEU A 100 3.46 -6.58 -0.70
N TRP A 101 2.68 -5.57 -0.30
CA TRP A 101 2.30 -5.40 1.10
C TRP A 101 1.60 -6.65 1.64
N ALA A 102 0.64 -7.21 0.91
CA ALA A 102 -0.16 -8.33 1.40
C ALA A 102 0.65 -9.64 1.51
N TYR A 103 1.44 -9.98 0.49
CA TYR A 103 2.25 -11.21 0.45
C TYR A 103 3.46 -11.16 1.38
N ALA A 104 4.03 -9.97 1.61
CA ALA A 104 5.14 -9.82 2.57
C ALA A 104 4.75 -10.30 3.98
N HIS A 105 3.49 -10.10 4.41
CA HIS A 105 3.03 -10.49 5.76
C HIS A 105 3.13 -12.00 6.05
N PRO A 106 2.48 -12.90 5.29
CA PRO A 106 2.58 -14.34 5.54
C PRO A 106 3.98 -14.89 5.24
N ILE A 107 4.70 -14.34 4.25
CA ILE A 107 6.07 -14.74 3.92
C ILE A 107 7.00 -14.43 5.09
N TYR A 108 6.98 -13.19 5.57
CA TYR A 108 7.73 -12.76 6.74
C TYR A 108 7.45 -13.66 7.94
N ARG A 109 6.18 -13.90 8.25
CA ARG A 109 5.80 -14.76 9.37
C ARG A 109 6.37 -16.17 9.24
N GLN A 110 6.35 -16.75 8.05
CA GLN A 110 6.87 -18.09 7.82
C GLN A 110 8.39 -18.15 7.95
N GLU A 111 9.09 -17.19 7.34
CA GLU A 111 10.56 -17.18 7.25
C GLU A 111 11.22 -16.80 8.58
N THR A 112 10.53 -16.00 9.40
CA THR A 112 10.98 -15.65 10.76
C THR A 112 10.59 -16.70 11.81
N ALA A 113 9.55 -17.52 11.60
CA ALA A 113 8.99 -18.42 12.62
C ALA A 113 10.00 -19.43 13.22
N LYS A 114 10.99 -19.87 12.43
CA LYS A 114 12.04 -20.78 12.91
C LYS A 114 13.12 -20.06 13.73
N GLN A 115 13.41 -18.81 13.39
CA GLN A 115 14.49 -18.03 14.00
C GLN A 115 14.04 -17.38 15.32
N VAL A 116 12.75 -17.06 15.48
CA VAL A 116 12.22 -16.50 16.75
C VAL A 116 11.76 -17.56 17.76
N ARG A 117 12.16 -18.82 17.59
CA ARG A 117 11.97 -19.86 18.61
C ARG A 117 13.20 -19.89 19.52
N ILE A 118 13.23 -19.07 20.58
CA ILE A 118 13.23 -19.55 21.97
C ILE A 118 12.77 -18.40 22.89
N LEU A 119 11.63 -18.57 23.57
CA LEU A 119 11.27 -17.84 24.79
C LEU A 119 10.67 -18.88 25.74
N GLN A 120 11.44 -19.34 26.74
CA GLN A 120 10.90 -20.17 27.82
C GLN A 120 10.40 -19.25 28.94
N ARG A 121 9.40 -19.72 29.70
CA ARG A 121 8.59 -18.92 30.66
C ARG A 121 9.38 -18.13 31.71
N GLU A 122 10.67 -18.35 31.87
CA GLU A 122 11.51 -17.72 32.91
C GLU A 122 12.81 -17.09 32.38
N THR A 123 13.14 -17.24 31.09
CA THR A 123 14.34 -16.66 30.48
C THR A 123 14.08 -16.26 29.02
N LEU A 124 14.40 -14.99 28.71
CA LEU A 124 14.61 -14.53 27.33
C LEU A 124 15.89 -15.20 26.84
N LEU A 125 15.75 -16.38 26.23
CA LEU A 125 16.84 -16.93 25.43
C LEU A 125 16.88 -16.06 24.18
N VAL A 126 17.96 -15.28 24.04
CA VAL A 126 18.24 -14.39 22.91
C VAL A 126 17.71 -15.05 21.65
N ALA A 127 16.80 -14.41 20.91
CA ALA A 127 16.49 -14.85 19.56
C ALA A 127 17.65 -14.33 18.68
N PRO A 128 18.63 -15.15 18.26
CA PRO A 128 19.43 -14.74 17.11
C PRO A 128 18.50 -14.87 15.89
N SER A 129 18.57 -14.01 14.89
CA SER A 129 19.70 -13.93 13.99
C SER A 129 19.35 -12.92 12.91
N ASN A 130 20.36 -12.27 12.33
CA ASN A 130 20.25 -11.63 11.03
C ASN A 130 19.53 -12.58 10.05
N ILE A 131 18.28 -12.24 9.70
CA ILE A 131 17.48 -13.07 8.82
C ILE A 131 17.99 -12.88 7.41
N ASP A 132 18.56 -13.94 6.83
CA ASP A 132 18.98 -13.92 5.44
C ASP A 132 17.78 -14.21 4.51
N PHE A 133 17.04 -13.16 4.17
CA PHE A 133 15.95 -13.26 3.21
C PHE A 133 16.44 -13.51 1.77
N VAL A 134 17.71 -13.19 1.47
CA VAL A 134 18.33 -13.44 0.15
C VAL A 134 18.52 -14.94 -0.05
N ALA A 135 18.87 -15.69 1.00
CA ALA A 135 18.89 -17.15 0.93
C ALA A 135 17.54 -17.73 0.48
N CYS A 136 16.42 -17.08 0.83
CA CYS A 136 15.07 -17.50 0.43
C CYS A 136 14.65 -17.08 -1.00
N GLU A 137 15.53 -16.45 -1.78
CA GLU A 137 15.32 -16.25 -3.22
C GLU A 137 15.50 -17.56 -4.01
N SER A 138 16.20 -18.53 -3.42
CA SER A 138 16.31 -19.91 -3.91
C SER A 138 15.43 -20.86 -3.09
N GLU A 139 15.12 -22.04 -3.63
CA GLU A 139 14.27 -23.05 -2.95
C GLU A 139 15.00 -23.69 -1.75
N ASN A 140 15.02 -22.97 -0.63
CA ASN A 140 15.61 -23.42 0.62
C ASN A 140 14.56 -23.89 1.62
N GLU A 141 14.94 -24.82 2.50
CA GLU A 141 14.05 -25.33 3.54
C GLU A 141 13.67 -24.25 4.56
N GLY A 142 12.38 -24.10 4.84
CA GLY A 142 11.87 -23.09 5.77
C GLY A 142 11.55 -21.74 5.13
N CYS A 143 11.91 -21.54 3.86
CA CYS A 143 11.49 -20.38 3.09
C CYS A 143 10.02 -20.52 2.64
N ALA A 144 9.37 -19.39 2.33
CA ALA A 144 7.98 -19.37 1.87
C ALA A 144 7.87 -19.63 0.35
N ASN A 145 8.52 -20.69 -0.14
CA ASN A 145 8.71 -20.96 -1.56
C ASN A 145 7.41 -20.90 -2.37
N THR A 146 6.33 -21.50 -1.88
CA THR A 146 5.02 -21.47 -2.56
C THR A 146 4.47 -20.04 -2.70
N LEU A 147 4.54 -19.23 -1.64
CA LEU A 147 4.03 -17.85 -1.67
C LEU A 147 4.92 -16.95 -2.54
N ARG A 148 6.24 -17.15 -2.51
CA ARG A 148 7.19 -16.46 -3.39
C ARG A 148 6.91 -16.77 -4.85
N GLN A 149 6.72 -18.05 -5.19
CA GLN A 149 6.39 -18.48 -6.55
C GLN A 149 5.05 -17.92 -7.04
N GLN A 150 4.04 -17.83 -6.18
CA GLN A 150 2.72 -17.29 -6.54
C GLN A 150 2.74 -15.84 -7.03
N VAL A 151 3.72 -15.05 -6.58
CA VAL A 151 3.79 -13.61 -6.87
C VAL A 151 5.00 -13.21 -7.72
N ALA A 152 5.88 -14.16 -8.04
CA ALA A 152 7.14 -13.94 -8.76
C ALA A 152 6.97 -13.31 -10.16
N HIS A 153 5.82 -13.48 -10.81
CA HIS A 153 5.52 -12.87 -12.11
C HIS A 153 5.11 -11.40 -12.02
N ILE A 154 4.84 -10.88 -10.81
CA ILE A 154 4.39 -9.51 -10.55
C ILE A 154 5.44 -8.74 -9.73
N ILE A 155 6.06 -9.42 -8.77
CA ILE A 155 6.99 -8.87 -7.80
C ILE A 155 8.32 -9.59 -7.96
N SER A 156 9.39 -8.83 -8.18
CA SER A 156 10.72 -9.42 -8.25
C SER A 156 11.16 -9.95 -6.88
N ALA A 157 12.05 -10.95 -6.88
CA ALA A 157 12.64 -11.47 -5.65
C ALA A 157 13.27 -10.34 -4.81
N HIS A 158 14.00 -9.43 -5.46
CA HIS A 158 14.62 -8.28 -4.83
C HIS A 158 13.62 -7.37 -4.11
N GLU A 159 12.52 -6.95 -4.76
CA GLU A 159 11.50 -6.08 -4.15
C GLU A 159 10.85 -6.74 -2.92
N LEU A 160 10.62 -8.05 -2.99
CA LEU A 160 10.10 -8.80 -1.86
C LEU A 160 11.13 -8.86 -0.71
N THR A 161 12.39 -9.17 -1.02
CA THR A 161 13.50 -9.22 -0.05
C THR A 161 13.69 -7.86 0.65
N GLU A 162 13.59 -6.75 -0.08
CA GLU A 162 13.65 -5.40 0.50
C GLU A 162 12.50 -5.15 1.47
N ALA A 163 11.25 -5.51 1.09
CA ALA A 163 10.10 -5.37 1.98
C ALA A 163 10.23 -6.22 3.25
N LEU A 164 10.72 -7.46 3.13
CA LEU A 164 10.94 -8.35 4.28
C LEU A 164 12.05 -7.85 5.20
N THR A 165 13.11 -7.28 4.62
CA THR A 165 14.20 -6.66 5.37
C THR A 165 13.68 -5.46 6.17
N GLN A 166 12.89 -4.59 5.52
CA GLN A 166 12.23 -3.48 6.20
C GLN A 166 11.31 -3.95 7.34
N MET A 167 10.56 -5.03 7.13
CA MET A 167 9.74 -5.63 8.19
C MET A 167 10.59 -6.11 9.37
N ALA A 168 11.76 -6.72 9.12
CA ALA A 168 12.68 -7.15 10.17
C ALA A 168 13.31 -5.99 10.93
N GLU A 169 13.68 -4.91 10.26
CA GLU A 169 14.20 -3.69 10.90
C GLU A 169 13.17 -3.03 11.82
N ASN A 170 11.88 -3.15 11.48
CA ASN A 170 10.77 -2.62 12.28
C ASN A 170 10.22 -3.62 13.32
N ASP A 171 10.69 -4.87 13.33
CA ASP A 171 10.23 -5.88 14.30
C ASP A 171 11.10 -5.83 15.57
N PRO A 172 10.56 -5.37 16.72
CA PRO A 172 11.32 -5.31 17.96
C PRO A 172 11.65 -6.69 18.53
N CYS A 173 11.15 -7.77 17.93
CA CYS A 173 11.49 -9.15 18.30
C CYS A 173 12.60 -9.77 17.44
N ILE A 174 13.13 -9.07 16.43
CA ILE A 174 14.21 -9.55 15.56
C ILE A 174 15.52 -8.82 15.90
N ASN A 175 16.66 -9.47 15.64
CA ASN A 175 18.01 -8.91 15.83
C ASN A 175 18.29 -8.40 17.25
N LEU A 176 17.73 -9.07 18.27
CA LEU A 176 18.02 -8.74 19.66
C LEU A 176 19.46 -9.14 19.99
N SER A 177 20.30 -8.16 20.32
CA SER A 177 21.62 -8.38 20.93
C SER A 177 21.51 -8.43 22.46
N ASP A 178 22.56 -8.90 23.12
CA ASP A 178 22.66 -8.88 24.59
C ASP A 178 22.49 -7.46 25.17
N GLU A 179 22.87 -6.43 24.42
CA GLU A 179 22.70 -5.01 24.76
C GLU A 179 21.22 -4.57 24.71
N ASN A 180 20.43 -5.16 23.81
CA ASN A 180 19.06 -4.76 23.51
C ASN A 180 18.02 -5.67 24.19
N MET A 181 18.46 -6.75 24.84
CA MET A 181 17.62 -7.66 25.61
C MET A 181 17.17 -7.13 26.97
N THR A 182 17.67 -5.97 27.40
CA THR A 182 17.29 -5.36 28.68
C THR A 182 16.36 -4.17 28.48
N GLY A 183 15.48 -3.92 29.46
CA GLY A 183 14.65 -2.72 29.47
C GLY A 183 13.47 -2.72 28.49
N GLU A 184 13.34 -1.64 27.72
CA GLU A 184 12.13 -1.31 26.95
C GLU A 184 11.91 -2.22 25.73
N PHE A 185 12.98 -2.62 25.03
CA PHE A 185 12.90 -3.44 23.81
C PHE A 185 12.37 -4.86 24.06
N ALA A 186 12.87 -5.53 25.11
CA ALA A 186 12.35 -6.83 25.54
C ALA A 186 10.87 -6.75 25.92
N ASN A 187 10.45 -5.66 26.59
CA ASN A 187 9.05 -5.42 26.93
C ASN A 187 8.17 -5.17 25.69
N GLN A 188 8.68 -4.46 24.68
CA GLN A 188 7.98 -4.26 23.41
C GLN A 188 7.80 -5.58 22.65
N CYS A 189 8.83 -6.42 22.60
CA CYS A 189 8.71 -7.75 22.00
C CYS A 189 7.70 -8.64 22.78
N LEU A 190 7.77 -8.65 24.12
CA LEU A 190 6.80 -9.37 24.95
C LEU A 190 5.36 -8.84 24.77
N ALA A 191 5.19 -7.52 24.63
CA ALA A 191 3.89 -6.90 24.37
C ALA A 191 3.36 -7.25 22.97
N SER A 192 4.23 -7.27 21.95
CA SER A 192 3.92 -7.73 20.59
C SER A 192 3.43 -9.18 20.60
N ARG A 193 4.16 -10.07 21.28
CA ARG A 193 3.79 -11.50 21.40
C ARG A 193 2.49 -11.74 22.17
N LYS A 194 2.18 -10.88 23.14
CA LYS A 194 0.90 -10.90 23.87
C LYS A 194 -0.27 -10.29 23.07
N GLY A 195 -0.02 -9.79 21.86
CA GLY A 195 -1.02 -9.13 21.01
C GLY A 195 -1.38 -7.71 21.48
N ASN A 196 -0.63 -7.16 22.43
CA ASN A 196 -0.90 -5.85 23.02
C ASN A 196 -0.30 -4.71 22.20
N LEU A 197 0.74 -4.99 21.40
CA LEU A 197 1.36 -4.01 20.52
C LEU A 197 0.91 -4.27 19.08
N LYS A 198 0.13 -3.34 18.51
CA LYS A 198 -0.19 -3.33 17.08
C LYS A 198 1.02 -2.80 16.31
N ILE A 199 2.03 -3.62 16.12
CA ILE A 199 3.19 -3.23 15.31
C ILE A 199 2.82 -3.36 13.84
N ASN A 200 2.87 -2.24 13.13
CA ASN A 200 2.88 -2.25 11.67
C ASN A 200 4.33 -2.40 11.24
N LEU A 201 4.72 -3.59 10.78
CA LEU A 201 6.09 -3.87 10.33
C LEU A 201 6.41 -3.19 8.99
N ILE A 202 5.38 -2.95 8.18
CA ILE A 202 5.43 -2.14 6.96
C ILE A 202 4.16 -1.30 6.87
N SER A 203 4.29 -0.09 6.32
CA SER A 203 3.15 0.80 6.12
C SER A 203 2.24 0.29 5.01
N THR A 204 0.93 0.47 5.18
CA THR A 204 -0.03 0.30 4.09
C THR A 204 0.35 1.21 2.91
N PRO A 205 0.35 0.71 1.67
CA PRO A 205 0.68 1.51 0.49
C PRO A 205 -0.17 2.79 0.42
N LYS A 206 0.44 3.89 0.00
CA LYS A 206 -0.23 5.18 -0.24
C LYS A 206 0.02 5.60 -1.68
N PHE A 207 -1.00 6.16 -2.31
CA PHE A 207 -0.93 6.58 -3.70
C PHE A 207 -1.32 8.05 -3.81
N LEU A 208 -0.60 8.77 -4.68
CA LEU A 208 -0.83 10.17 -4.97
C LEU A 208 -2.07 10.37 -5.86
N PHE A 209 -2.56 11.61 -5.90
CA PHE A 209 -3.71 11.98 -6.72
C PHE A 209 -3.54 11.59 -8.18
N ASN A 210 -2.39 11.93 -8.77
CA ASN A 210 -2.10 11.61 -10.17
C ASN A 210 -2.05 10.10 -10.44
N GLN A 211 -1.61 9.28 -9.48
CA GLN A 211 -1.59 7.82 -9.64
C GLN A 211 -3.00 7.24 -9.69
N TRP A 212 -3.87 7.66 -8.77
CA TRP A 212 -5.28 7.28 -8.79
C TRP A 212 -6.02 7.81 -10.02
N GLN A 213 -5.74 9.06 -10.38
CA GLN A 213 -6.29 9.69 -11.57
C GLN A 213 -5.92 8.91 -12.83
N SER A 214 -4.64 8.57 -13.03
CA SER A 214 -4.19 7.78 -14.18
C SER A 214 -4.77 6.36 -14.17
N ALA A 215 -4.98 5.75 -13.01
CA ALA A 215 -5.64 4.44 -12.90
C ALA A 215 -7.10 4.46 -13.37
N PHE A 216 -7.81 5.56 -13.11
CA PHE A 216 -9.19 5.75 -13.57
C PHE A 216 -9.29 6.17 -15.04
N GLU A 217 -8.35 6.97 -15.54
CA GLU A 217 -8.39 7.50 -16.91
C GLU A 217 -7.98 6.48 -17.97
N GLY A 218 -7.18 5.47 -17.62
CA GLY A 218 -6.77 4.41 -18.54
C GLY A 218 -7.86 3.36 -18.85
N GLU A 219 -9.14 3.64 -18.58
CA GLU A 219 -10.30 2.85 -19.02
C GLU A 219 -10.88 3.33 -20.37
N GLN A 220 -10.32 4.37 -21.00
CA GLN A 220 -10.74 4.86 -22.32
C GLN A 220 -10.16 4.07 -23.49
#